data_AF-A0A419FCS6-F1
#
_entry.id   AF-A0A419FCS6-F1
#
_cell.length_a   1.000
_cell.length_b   1.000
_cell.length_c   1.000
_cell.angle_alpha   90.00
_cell.angle_beta   90.00
_cell.angle_gamma   90.00
#
_symmetry.space_group_name_H-M   'P 1'
#
loop_
_entity.id
_entity.type
_entity.pdbx_description
1 polymer ?
#
loop_
_entity_poly.entity_id
_entity_poly.type
_entity_poly.pdbx_seq_one_letter_code
_entity_poly.pdbx_strand_id
1 'polypeptide(L)'
;MRPRKISDTELWELAEQGLGPTAIAQRVGMAKSSVHQRLQQLRLGINKNATMHHAGEILQLKINLWQEMAANHRQATAFRDRLLRALGEGEAAKEERKKLEEVLGENPPYADLYQKAVAECRHGNGLLLKAQRDVIAAQEQAEFQKETIEAIRRVNPEVADQILQALLEASAIRSAIGWC
;
A
#
# COMPACT_ATOMS: atom_id res chain seq x y z
N MET A 1 31.02 39.39 14.06
CA MET A 1 30.42 38.77 12.85
C MET A 1 29.01 38.33 13.19
N ARG A 2 28.00 38.72 12.40
CA ARG A 2 26.62 38.20 12.58
C ARG A 2 26.57 36.76 12.06
N PRO A 3 26.01 35.79 12.80
CA PRO A 3 25.89 34.43 12.31
C PRO A 3 25.00 34.43 11.05
N ARG A 4 25.48 33.80 9.97
CA ARG A 4 24.68 33.58 8.76
C ARG A 4 23.47 32.74 9.13
N LYS A 5 22.26 33.20 8.82
CA LYS A 5 21.04 32.37 8.91
C LYS A 5 21.09 31.36 7.75
N ILE A 6 21.42 30.12 8.05
CA ILE A 6 21.32 29.01 7.10
C ILE A 6 19.89 28.46 7.08
N SER A 7 19.38 28.15 5.89
CA SER A 7 18.08 27.49 5.70
C SER A 7 18.15 26.00 6.06
N ASP A 8 17.00 25.38 6.32
CA ASP A 8 16.95 23.94 6.62
C ASP A 8 17.35 23.07 5.41
N THR A 9 17.10 23.55 4.19
CA THR A 9 17.49 22.91 2.94
C THR A 9 19.02 22.84 2.80
N GLU A 10 19.72 23.97 3.01
CA GLU A 10 21.18 24.02 2.96
C GLU A 10 21.82 23.18 4.08
N LEU A 11 21.19 23.10 5.25
CA LEU A 11 21.67 22.26 6.36
C LEU A 11 21.61 20.77 6.00
N TRP A 12 20.59 20.37 5.24
CA TRP A 12 20.37 19.00 4.78
C TRP A 12 21.34 18.60 3.67
N GLU A 13 21.55 19.47 2.67
CA GLU A 13 22.53 19.24 1.60
C GLU A 13 23.95 19.02 2.15
N LEU A 14 24.33 19.75 3.20
CA LEU A 14 25.62 19.55 3.86
C LEU A 14 25.69 18.21 4.60
N ALA A 15 24.58 17.73 5.16
CA ALA A 15 24.52 16.42 5.81
C ALA A 15 24.55 15.27 4.78
N GLU A 16 23.91 15.43 3.61
CA GLU A 16 23.98 14.46 2.50
C GLU A 16 25.39 14.33 1.93
N GLN A 17 26.19 15.40 1.96
CA GLN A 17 27.61 15.36 1.59
C GLN A 17 28.48 14.59 2.60
N GLY A 18 27.88 13.93 3.60
CA GLY A 18 28.58 13.12 4.60
C GLY A 18 29.25 13.94 5.71
N LEU A 19 28.99 15.25 5.78
CA LEU A 19 29.60 16.10 6.81
C LEU A 19 28.94 15.84 8.18
N GLY A 20 29.77 15.56 9.18
CA GLY A 20 29.32 15.44 10.56
C GLY A 20 28.88 16.79 11.17
N PRO A 21 28.08 16.79 12.24
CA PRO A 21 27.55 18.02 12.87
C PRO A 21 28.64 19.03 13.29
N THR A 22 29.83 18.54 13.67
CA THR A 22 30.97 19.40 14.01
C THR A 22 31.51 20.12 12.78
N ALA A 23 31.64 19.42 11.65
CA ALA A 23 32.14 20.00 10.40
C ALA A 23 31.15 21.00 9.80
N ILE A 24 29.84 20.69 9.87
CA ILE A 24 28.78 21.61 9.46
C ILE A 24 28.79 22.86 10.34
N ALA A 25 28.86 22.71 11.66
CA ALA A 25 28.92 23.83 12.61
C ALA A 25 30.08 24.79 12.34
N GLN A 26 31.28 24.26 12.08
CA GLN A 26 32.45 25.05 11.71
C GLN A 26 32.26 25.79 10.38
N ARG A 27 31.64 25.12 9.39
CA ARG A 27 31.43 25.68 8.05
C ARG A 27 30.39 26.78 8.00
N VAL A 28 29.35 26.68 8.84
CA VAL A 28 28.20 27.59 8.83
C VAL A 28 28.23 28.63 9.96
N GLY A 29 29.22 28.54 10.86
CA GLY A 29 29.39 29.48 11.97
C GLY A 29 28.30 29.38 13.03
N MET A 30 27.76 28.17 13.25
CA MET A 30 26.73 27.89 14.25
C MET A 30 27.28 27.02 15.37
N ALA A 31 26.62 27.06 16.53
CA ALA A 31 26.92 26.13 17.61
C ALA A 31 26.58 24.69 17.18
N LYS A 32 27.46 23.74 17.53
CA LYS A 32 27.29 22.31 17.26
C LYS A 32 25.94 21.78 17.78
N SER A 33 25.51 22.23 18.96
CA SER A 33 24.23 21.86 19.55
C SER A 33 23.05 22.31 18.68
N SER A 34 23.07 23.53 18.15
CA SER A 34 22.03 24.06 17.27
C SER A 34 21.95 23.32 15.93
N VAL A 35 23.10 22.94 15.36
CA VAL A 35 23.15 22.12 14.14
C VAL A 35 22.61 20.72 14.41
N HIS A 36 23.00 20.11 15.54
CA HIS A 36 22.51 18.79 15.93
C HIS A 36 20.99 18.78 16.13
N GLN A 37 20.45 19.79 16.81
CA GLN A 37 19.01 19.92 17.06
C GLN A 37 18.22 20.12 15.76
N ARG A 38 18.70 20.96 14.84
CA ARG A 38 18.04 21.15 13.53
C ARG A 38 18.12 19.91 12.64
N LEU A 39 19.26 19.21 12.61
CA LEU A 39 19.39 17.94 11.86
C LEU A 39 18.50 16.83 12.43
N GLN A 40 18.37 16.76 13.76
CA GLN A 40 17.39 15.90 14.43
C GLN A 40 15.98 16.25 13.95
N GLN A 41 15.54 17.50 14.07
CA GLN A 41 14.22 17.94 13.62
C GLN A 41 13.93 17.63 12.15
N LEU A 42 14.92 17.84 11.26
CA LEU A 42 14.82 17.51 9.84
C LEU A 42 14.67 16.00 9.59
N ARG A 43 15.48 15.17 10.27
CA ARG A 43 15.37 13.70 10.17
C ARG A 43 14.03 13.18 10.69
N LEU A 44 13.50 13.79 11.75
CA LEU A 44 12.18 13.45 12.29
C LEU A 44 11.05 13.82 11.33
N GLY A 45 11.14 14.98 10.67
CA GLY A 45 10.18 15.38 9.62
C GLY A 45 10.19 14.44 8.42
N ILE A 46 11.38 14.02 7.95
CA ILE A 46 11.54 13.12 6.81
C ILE A 46 11.07 11.70 7.16
N ASN A 47 11.42 11.17 8.32
CA ASN A 47 10.96 9.84 8.75
C ASN A 47 9.43 9.82 8.95
N LYS A 48 8.84 10.86 9.52
CA LYS A 48 7.38 10.98 9.67
C LYS A 48 6.65 10.98 8.34
N ASN A 49 7.16 11.74 7.36
CA ASN A 49 6.61 11.70 6.01
C ASN A 49 6.78 10.31 5.39
N ALA A 50 7.98 9.73 5.44
CA ALA A 50 8.26 8.43 4.83
C ALA A 50 7.36 7.30 5.37
N THR A 51 7.09 7.26 6.68
CA THR A 51 6.28 6.17 7.25
C THR A 51 4.77 6.39 7.13
N MET A 52 4.27 7.64 7.15
CA MET A 52 2.88 7.91 6.75
C MET A 52 2.66 7.61 5.26
N HIS A 53 3.64 7.93 4.41
CA HIS A 53 3.64 7.53 3.01
C HIS A 53 3.60 6.00 2.87
N HIS A 54 4.38 5.24 3.65
CA HIS A 54 4.33 3.76 3.60
C HIS A 54 2.99 3.17 4.03
N ALA A 55 2.31 3.72 5.04
CA ALA A 55 0.97 3.23 5.41
C ALA A 55 -0.06 3.47 4.29
N GLY A 56 0.00 4.65 3.65
CA GLY A 56 -0.82 4.97 2.47
C GLY A 56 -0.47 4.10 1.27
N GLU A 57 0.82 3.84 1.02
CA GLU A 57 1.31 2.98 -0.06
C GLU A 57 0.87 1.51 0.13
N ILE A 58 0.93 0.99 1.36
CA ILE A 58 0.46 -0.37 1.68
C ILE A 58 -1.05 -0.48 1.47
N LEU A 59 -1.82 0.52 1.91
CA LEU A 59 -3.26 0.55 1.70
C LEU A 59 -3.59 0.61 0.20
N GLN A 60 -2.89 1.47 -0.54
CA GLN A 60 -3.06 1.59 -1.99
C GLN A 60 -2.70 0.28 -2.71
N LEU A 61 -1.62 -0.39 -2.30
CA LEU A 61 -1.23 -1.69 -2.83
C LEU A 61 -2.33 -2.74 -2.56
N LYS A 62 -2.86 -2.79 -1.34
CA LYS A 62 -3.97 -3.70 -0.99
C LYS A 62 -5.22 -3.44 -1.84
N ILE A 63 -5.57 -2.17 -2.06
CA ILE A 63 -6.68 -1.76 -2.92
C ILE A 63 -6.43 -2.22 -4.37
N ASN A 64 -5.24 -1.96 -4.91
CA ASN A 64 -4.90 -2.35 -6.29
C ASN A 64 -4.97 -3.87 -6.47
N LEU A 65 -4.37 -4.63 -5.54
CA LEU A 65 -4.42 -6.10 -5.57
C LEU A 65 -5.86 -6.61 -5.49
N TRP A 66 -6.69 -6.03 -4.63
CA TRP A 66 -8.11 -6.38 -4.56
C TRP A 66 -8.84 -6.09 -5.89
N GLN A 67 -8.56 -4.95 -6.54
CA GLN A 67 -9.14 -4.61 -7.84
C GLN A 67 -8.71 -5.58 -8.94
N GLU A 68 -7.43 -5.97 -8.97
CA GLU A 68 -6.90 -6.97 -9.88
C GLU A 68 -7.56 -8.34 -9.66
N MET A 69 -7.67 -8.78 -8.41
CA MET A 69 -8.40 -10.00 -8.05
C MET A 69 -9.86 -9.95 -8.52
N ALA A 70 -10.54 -8.81 -8.33
CA ALA A 70 -11.92 -8.63 -8.78
C ALA A 70 -12.04 -8.63 -10.31
N ALA A 71 -11.05 -8.10 -11.04
CA ALA A 71 -10.99 -8.17 -12.48
C ALA A 71 -10.81 -9.61 -12.99
N ASN A 72 -9.86 -10.36 -12.41
CA ASN A 72 -9.63 -11.77 -12.75
C ASN A 72 -10.87 -12.63 -12.45
N HIS A 73 -11.53 -12.39 -11.31
CA HIS A 73 -12.75 -13.10 -10.96
C HIS A 73 -13.91 -12.79 -11.94
N ARG A 74 -14.03 -11.55 -12.41
CA ARG A 74 -15.01 -11.19 -13.46
C ARG A 74 -14.73 -11.94 -14.76
N GLN A 75 -13.47 -12.09 -15.16
CA GLN A 75 -13.10 -12.88 -16.34
C GLN A 75 -13.45 -14.36 -16.17
N ALA A 76 -13.15 -14.95 -15.01
CA ALA A 76 -13.51 -16.34 -14.70
C ALA A 76 -15.03 -16.56 -14.73
N THR A 77 -15.79 -15.61 -14.18
CA THR A 77 -17.26 -15.63 -14.20
C THR A 77 -17.80 -15.52 -15.63
N ALA A 78 -17.24 -14.61 -16.44
CA ALA A 78 -17.62 -14.49 -17.84
C ALA A 78 -17.33 -15.78 -18.63
N PHE A 79 -16.19 -16.43 -18.37
CA PHE A 79 -15.86 -17.72 -18.98
C PHE A 79 -16.84 -18.83 -18.56
N ARG A 80 -17.17 -18.93 -17.27
CA ARG A 80 -18.22 -19.83 -16.77
C ARG A 80 -19.55 -19.61 -17.50
N ASP A 81 -19.94 -18.36 -17.72
CA ASP A 81 -21.21 -18.03 -18.39
C ASP A 81 -21.19 -18.35 -19.88
N ARG A 82 -20.02 -18.30 -20.53
CA ARG A 82 -19.84 -18.82 -21.90
C ARG A 82 -20.00 -20.35 -21.94
N LEU A 83 -19.40 -21.07 -21.00
CA LEU A 83 -19.57 -22.53 -20.89
C LEU A 83 -21.03 -22.92 -20.64
N LEU A 84 -21.76 -22.18 -19.80
CA LEU A 84 -23.19 -22.40 -19.58
C LEU A 84 -24.00 -22.23 -20.87
N ARG A 85 -23.71 -21.17 -21.66
CA ARG A 85 -24.36 -20.96 -22.96
C ARG A 85 -24.06 -22.07 -23.96
N ALA A 86 -22.83 -22.57 -23.97
CA ALA A 86 -22.42 -23.68 -24.82
C ALA A 86 -23.07 -25.03 -24.45
N LEU A 87 -23.55 -25.19 -23.20
CA LEU A 87 -24.36 -26.34 -22.78
C LEU A 87 -25.82 -26.26 -23.20
N GLY A 88 -26.28 -25.09 -23.65
CA GLY A 88 -27.64 -24.90 -24.12
C GLY A 88 -27.92 -25.58 -25.46
N GLU A 89 -29.14 -25.32 -25.95
CA GLU A 89 -29.66 -25.83 -27.21
C GLU A 89 -29.83 -24.70 -28.25
N GLY A 90 -29.99 -25.09 -29.52
CA GLY A 90 -30.20 -24.16 -30.63
C GLY A 90 -28.94 -23.54 -31.22
N GLU A 91 -29.12 -22.63 -32.18
CA GLU A 91 -28.03 -22.04 -32.97
C GLU A 91 -27.09 -21.18 -32.13
N ALA A 92 -27.60 -20.46 -31.12
CA ALA A 92 -26.77 -19.65 -30.23
C ALA A 92 -25.76 -20.50 -29.44
N ALA A 93 -26.18 -21.68 -28.97
CA ALA A 93 -25.30 -22.60 -28.26
C ALA A 93 -24.26 -23.24 -29.19
N LYS A 94 -24.63 -23.56 -30.44
CA LYS A 94 -23.68 -24.04 -31.46
C LYS A 94 -22.62 -23.01 -31.79
N GLU A 95 -23.03 -21.75 -31.98
CA GLU A 95 -22.11 -20.64 -32.24
C GLU A 95 -21.14 -20.40 -31.08
N GLU A 96 -21.63 -20.48 -29.84
CA GLU A 96 -20.76 -20.36 -28.66
C GLU A 96 -19.79 -21.54 -28.53
N ARG A 97 -20.23 -22.78 -28.83
CA ARG A 97 -19.36 -23.96 -28.87
C ARG A 97 -18.22 -23.77 -29.86
N LYS A 98 -18.51 -23.33 -31.08
CA LYS A 98 -17.51 -23.05 -32.12
C LYS A 98 -16.46 -22.04 -31.65
N LYS A 99 -16.87 -20.93 -31.02
CA LYS A 99 -15.96 -19.92 -30.46
C LYS A 99 -15.11 -20.44 -29.30
N LEU A 100 -15.61 -21.40 -28.54
CA LEU A 100 -14.86 -22.04 -27.47
C LEU A 100 -13.90 -23.10 -27.99
N GLU A 101 -14.23 -23.80 -29.07
CA GLU A 101 -13.35 -24.78 -29.72
C GLU A 101 -12.07 -24.13 -30.28
N GLU A 102 -12.15 -22.89 -30.78
CA GLU A 102 -10.98 -22.10 -31.19
C GLU A 102 -9.95 -21.90 -30.07
N VAL A 103 -10.39 -21.94 -28.80
CA VAL A 103 -9.54 -21.69 -27.63
C VAL A 103 -9.22 -22.99 -26.88
N LEU A 104 -10.17 -23.92 -26.81
CA LEU A 104 -10.11 -25.13 -25.97
C LEU A 104 -9.81 -26.41 -26.76
N GLY A 105 -9.79 -26.34 -28.09
CA GLY A 105 -9.70 -27.49 -28.98
C GLY A 105 -11.06 -28.10 -29.34
N GLU A 106 -11.06 -29.12 -30.20
CA GLU A 106 -12.28 -29.76 -30.70
C GLU A 106 -13.04 -30.52 -29.60
N ASN A 107 -14.38 -30.35 -29.58
CA ASN A 107 -15.32 -31.07 -28.71
C ASN A 107 -14.88 -31.19 -27.23
N PRO A 108 -14.59 -30.05 -26.57
CA PRO A 108 -14.13 -30.07 -25.19
C PRO A 108 -15.26 -30.54 -24.25
N PRO A 109 -14.94 -31.10 -23.07
CA PRO A 109 -15.94 -31.61 -22.13
C PRO A 109 -16.63 -30.45 -21.40
N TYR A 110 -17.51 -29.71 -22.09
CA TYR A 110 -18.14 -28.48 -21.61
C TYR A 110 -18.80 -28.60 -20.24
N ALA A 111 -19.46 -29.72 -19.96
CA ALA A 111 -20.14 -29.95 -18.69
C ALA A 111 -19.16 -30.02 -17.52
N ASP A 112 -18.06 -30.75 -17.69
CA ASP A 112 -17.00 -30.87 -16.68
C ASP A 112 -16.27 -29.52 -16.50
N LEU A 113 -15.93 -28.85 -17.60
CA LEU A 113 -15.32 -27.52 -17.56
C LEU A 113 -16.22 -26.50 -16.86
N TYR A 114 -17.53 -26.55 -17.09
CA TYR A 114 -18.49 -25.68 -16.42
C TYR A 114 -18.51 -25.93 -14.91
N GLN A 115 -18.57 -27.20 -14.48
CA GLN A 115 -18.56 -27.53 -13.05
C GLN A 115 -17.26 -27.06 -12.37
N LYS A 116 -16.11 -27.27 -13.03
CA LYS A 116 -14.81 -26.75 -12.56
C LYS A 116 -14.82 -25.23 -12.46
N ALA A 117 -15.31 -24.54 -13.48
CA ALA A 117 -15.41 -23.08 -13.48
C ALA A 117 -16.35 -22.54 -12.39
N VAL A 118 -17.47 -23.24 -12.12
CA VAL A 118 -18.37 -22.92 -11.00
C VAL A 118 -17.66 -23.07 -9.65
N ALA A 119 -16.93 -24.18 -9.45
CA ALA A 119 -16.17 -24.42 -8.23
C ALA A 119 -15.11 -23.33 -8.01
N GLU A 120 -14.37 -22.97 -9.05
CA GLU A 120 -13.36 -21.91 -9.01
C GLU A 120 -13.98 -20.54 -8.72
N CYS A 121 -15.11 -20.21 -9.36
CA CYS A 121 -15.83 -18.97 -9.06
C CYS A 121 -16.31 -18.92 -7.60
N ARG A 122 -16.79 -20.04 -7.04
CA ARG A 122 -17.19 -20.10 -5.63
C ARG A 122 -16.00 -19.88 -4.69
N HIS A 123 -14.87 -20.49 -4.99
CA HIS A 123 -13.64 -20.28 -4.24
C HIS A 123 -13.18 -18.81 -4.31
N GLY A 124 -13.17 -18.24 -5.52
CA GLY A 124 -12.84 -16.84 -5.77
C GLY A 124 -13.73 -15.85 -5.01
N ASN A 125 -15.04 -16.13 -4.89
CA ASN A 125 -15.94 -15.31 -4.07
C ASN A 125 -15.51 -15.25 -2.60
N GLY A 126 -15.10 -16.38 -2.03
CA GLY A 126 -14.60 -16.44 -0.65
C GLY A 126 -13.34 -15.60 -0.46
N LEU A 127 -12.40 -15.70 -1.40
CA LEU A 127 -11.16 -14.91 -1.38
C LEU A 127 -11.42 -13.42 -1.55
N LEU A 128 -12.33 -13.03 -2.46
CA LEU A 128 -12.69 -11.63 -2.67
C LEU A 128 -13.35 -11.01 -1.44
N LEU A 129 -14.27 -11.73 -0.80
CA LEU A 129 -14.91 -11.25 0.44
C LEU A 129 -13.89 -11.08 1.56
N LYS A 130 -12.92 -11.99 1.68
CA LYS A 130 -11.83 -11.87 2.66
C LYS A 130 -10.96 -10.65 2.35
N ALA A 131 -10.48 -10.53 1.11
CA ALA A 131 -9.64 -9.41 0.69
C ALA A 131 -10.37 -8.05 0.85
N GLN A 132 -11.67 -8.00 0.56
CA GLN A 132 -12.48 -6.80 0.76
C GLN A 132 -12.56 -6.41 2.24
N ARG A 133 -12.79 -7.37 3.14
CA ARG A 133 -12.79 -7.11 4.59
C ARG A 133 -11.45 -6.60 5.06
N ASP A 134 -10.36 -7.19 4.57
CA ASP A 134 -9.01 -6.76 4.93
C ASP A 134 -8.71 -5.32 4.46
N VAL A 135 -9.21 -4.93 3.28
CA VAL A 135 -9.11 -3.55 2.78
C VAL A 135 -9.93 -2.60 3.65
N ILE A 136 -11.19 -2.92 3.96
CA ILE A 136 -12.06 -2.08 4.79
C ILE A 136 -11.44 -1.90 6.18
N ALA A 137 -10.99 -2.98 6.82
CA ALA A 137 -10.36 -2.91 8.14
C ALA A 137 -9.09 -2.05 8.11
N ALA A 138 -8.28 -2.14 7.04
CA ALA A 138 -7.11 -1.29 6.87
C ALA A 138 -7.47 0.19 6.67
N GLN A 139 -8.56 0.49 5.95
CA GLN A 139 -9.10 1.85 5.79
C GLN A 139 -9.58 2.43 7.11
N GLU A 140 -10.43 1.70 7.83
CA GLU A 140 -10.96 2.09 9.14
C GLU A 140 -9.83 2.35 10.14
N GLN A 141 -8.82 1.48 10.16
CA GLN A 141 -7.65 1.67 11.02
C GLN A 141 -6.85 2.93 10.63
N ALA A 142 -6.65 3.18 9.33
CA ALA A 142 -5.94 4.36 8.86
C ALA A 142 -6.69 5.66 9.19
N GLU A 143 -8.01 5.68 9.01
CA GLU A 143 -8.87 6.81 9.37
C GLU A 143 -8.85 7.08 10.88
N PHE A 144 -9.01 6.04 11.69
CA PHE A 144 -8.94 6.15 13.15
C PHE A 144 -7.59 6.69 13.63
N GLN A 145 -6.48 6.17 13.08
CA GLN A 145 -5.14 6.67 13.43
C GLN A 145 -4.96 8.14 13.04
N LYS A 146 -5.43 8.52 11.85
CA LYS A 146 -5.39 9.91 11.39
C LYS A 146 -6.17 10.83 12.34
N GLU A 147 -7.41 10.49 12.66
CA GLU A 147 -8.26 11.31 13.54
C GLU A 147 -7.69 11.41 14.95
N THR A 148 -7.19 10.30 15.50
CA THR A 148 -6.55 10.27 16.84
C THR A 148 -5.33 11.20 16.88
N ILE A 149 -4.43 11.09 15.90
CA ILE A 149 -3.23 11.93 15.84
C ILE A 149 -3.59 13.40 15.63
N GLU A 150 -4.57 13.71 14.80
CA GLU A 150 -5.07 15.08 14.61
C GLU A 150 -5.68 15.64 15.90
N ALA A 151 -6.46 14.85 16.63
CA ALA A 151 -7.04 15.25 17.91
C ALA A 151 -5.96 15.54 18.96
N ILE A 152 -4.95 14.68 19.09
CA ILE A 152 -3.80 14.92 19.99
C ILE A 152 -3.06 16.18 19.56
N ARG A 153 -2.82 16.36 18.26
CA ARG A 153 -2.09 17.52 17.72
C ARG A 153 -2.80 18.85 18.03
N ARG A 154 -4.13 18.88 18.10
CA ARG A 154 -4.91 20.06 18.51
C ARG A 154 -4.67 20.44 19.98
N VAL A 155 -4.41 19.46 20.85
CA VAL A 155 -4.17 19.69 22.29
C VAL A 155 -2.69 19.96 22.56
N ASN A 156 -1.81 19.11 22.04
CA ASN A 156 -0.37 19.23 22.18
C ASN A 156 0.34 18.64 20.94
N PRO A 157 0.89 19.51 20.06
CA PRO A 157 1.54 19.05 18.84
C PRO A 157 2.84 18.28 19.12
N GLU A 158 3.58 18.61 20.18
CA GLU A 158 4.84 17.92 20.53
C GLU A 158 4.58 16.48 20.97
N VAL A 159 3.51 16.26 21.75
CA VAL A 159 3.11 14.90 22.16
C VAL A 159 2.65 14.06 20.98
N ALA A 160 1.84 14.63 20.06
CA ALA A 160 1.46 13.94 18.83
C ALA A 160 2.70 13.53 18.02
N ASP A 161 3.68 14.43 17.96
CA ASP A 161 4.94 14.22 17.27
C ASP A 161 5.82 13.13 17.91
N GLN A 162 5.86 13.03 19.23
CA GLN A 162 6.55 11.97 19.97
C GLN A 162 5.86 10.61 19.77
N ILE A 163 4.52 10.58 19.86
CA ILE A 163 3.74 9.35 19.65
C ILE A 163 3.96 8.82 18.24
N LEU A 164 3.88 9.68 17.23
CA LEU A 164 4.17 9.28 15.85
C LEU A 164 5.55 8.65 15.76
N GLN A 165 6.57 9.32 16.30
CA GLN A 165 7.94 8.82 16.24
C GLN A 165 8.12 7.46 16.91
N ALA A 166 7.56 7.27 18.11
CA ALA A 166 7.60 5.98 18.80
C ALA A 166 6.91 4.87 17.99
N LEU A 167 5.80 5.18 17.30
CA LEU A 167 5.13 4.24 16.39
C LEU A 167 6.00 3.91 15.17
N LEU A 168 6.74 4.87 14.62
CA LEU A 168 7.65 4.61 13.49
C LEU A 168 8.81 3.70 13.90
N GLU A 169 9.41 3.98 15.06
CA GLU A 169 10.51 3.18 15.60
C GLU A 169 10.05 1.74 15.86
N ALA A 170 8.87 1.55 16.46
CA ALA A 170 8.27 0.24 16.66
C ALA A 170 7.90 -0.49 15.35
N SER A 171 7.58 0.25 14.29
CA SER A 171 7.29 -0.29 12.96
C SER A 171 8.56 -0.73 12.24
N ALA A 172 9.60 0.12 12.22
CA ALA A 172 10.89 -0.17 11.61
C ALA A 172 11.54 -1.42 12.21
N ILE A 173 11.44 -1.59 13.54
CA ILE A 173 11.91 -2.79 14.24
C ILE A 173 11.16 -4.03 13.76
N ARG A 174 9.82 -3.97 13.61
CA ARG A 174 9.02 -5.10 13.11
C ARG A 174 9.38 -5.49 11.69
N SER A 175 9.53 -4.51 10.79
CA SER A 175 9.94 -4.76 9.40
C SER A 175 11.36 -5.34 9.30
N ALA A 176 12.29 -4.91 10.16
CA ALA A 176 13.66 -5.43 10.18
C ALA A 176 13.76 -6.88 10.71
N ILE A 177 12.82 -7.30 11.56
CA ILE A 177 12.78 -8.65 12.15
C ILE A 177 11.98 -9.64 11.27
N GLY A 178 11.34 -9.17 10.19
CA GLY A 178 10.64 -10.04 9.24
C GLY A 178 9.33 -10.64 9.77
N TRP A 179 8.72 -10.02 10.79
CA TRP A 179 7.37 -10.38 11.22
C TRP A 179 6.35 -9.70 10.28
N CYS A 180 6.16 -10.31 9.11
CA CYS A 180 5.03 -10.07 8.22
C CYS A 180 4.13 -11.32 8.22
#